data_AF-A0A066Y208-F1
#
_entry.id   AF-A0A066Y208-F1
#
_cell.length_a   1.000
_cell.length_b   1.000
_cell.length_c   1.000
_cell.angle_alpha   90.00
_cell.angle_beta   90.00
_cell.angle_gamma   90.00
#
_symmetry.space_group_name_H-M   'P 1'
#
loop_
_entity.id
_entity.type
_entity.pdbx_description
1 polymer ?
#
loop_
_entity_poly.entity_id
_entity_poly.type
_entity_poly.pdbx_seq_one_letter_code
_entity_poly.pdbx_strand_id
1 'polypeptide(L)'
;MPVPPTAEEWEKHRKLISDLYTRRTLKVIRAHLKDVYGFNATERMYKGRLKTWGIEKNKRHKPRPQQDRADSPEETSQPELPVMIPRDNDCNDSQASTSPSFPSALTPPFASSYPIDAGVDSRSTTYVGTPGPASFPPTPATTAGYRSPTCVYEPEDINVDPAVLCTEIINLAVSILSRLVRERPIGAGFEDCSPTEDHIALYRTLQEDLKHEGHIRGCLVNNPSAAATARLGEHVKDLLKSYHPAMPIGLLSTVNQSMNLGIIEKLVECLISSSIILLPRNDDFLHLAHRLRRLLAIASFEKFQHFMEQICESLESKVVKVLGRKSLVTIYLMFLLSAKKAKRERKPDNKILSMALESMAHVHHVYQDDPKLIVQFSLFITGYCTLTSPEGKFDQGVLGIAEGCYDRAEKYLIQLETTAGSKEADIRDAKSHYGKSCSLLADCRYAQGNEAYCENREELHASSRRLLLLAIAYHVDCSLGTMAQFERQKQKLERWCHDANDTKRLQQLKGFEDLVNEYTQRPKDGPLVPRLPVLQLIEDATENNSLGDGAVF
;
A
#
# COMPACT_ATOMS: atom_id res chain seq x y z
N MET A 1 6.02 -36.83 -39.70
CA MET A 1 6.36 -36.74 -38.26
C MET A 1 7.85 -37.02 -38.11
N PRO A 2 8.66 -36.14 -37.51
CA PRO A 2 10.08 -36.43 -37.28
C PRO A 2 10.21 -37.60 -36.29
N VAL A 3 11.10 -38.55 -36.59
CA VAL A 3 11.37 -39.72 -35.76
C VAL A 3 12.08 -39.26 -34.47
N PRO A 4 11.62 -39.66 -33.27
CA PRO A 4 12.28 -39.29 -32.03
C PRO A 4 13.63 -40.01 -31.88
N PRO A 5 14.68 -39.34 -31.35
CA PRO A 5 16.01 -39.93 -31.25
C PRO A 5 16.08 -41.09 -30.26
N THR A 6 16.83 -42.12 -30.63
CA THR A 6 17.00 -43.36 -29.85
C THR A 6 17.95 -43.18 -28.67
N ALA A 7 17.89 -44.07 -27.69
CA ALA A 7 18.72 -43.97 -26.48
C ALA A 7 20.24 -43.98 -26.77
N GLU A 8 20.66 -44.70 -27.82
CA GLU A 8 22.06 -44.78 -28.26
C GLU A 8 22.55 -43.45 -28.83
N GLU A 9 21.72 -42.75 -29.60
CA GLU A 9 22.02 -41.42 -30.14
C GLU A 9 22.17 -40.39 -29.01
N TRP A 10 21.36 -40.48 -27.96
CA TRP A 10 21.49 -39.62 -26.78
C TRP A 10 22.83 -39.81 -26.07
N GLU A 11 23.32 -41.05 -25.94
CA GLU A 11 24.59 -41.32 -25.28
C GLU A 11 25.78 -40.88 -26.13
N LYS A 12 25.71 -41.06 -27.46
CA LYS A 12 26.72 -40.57 -28.41
C LYS A 12 26.91 -39.05 -28.32
N HIS A 13 25.83 -38.29 -28.15
CA HIS A 13 25.86 -36.83 -28.06
C HIS A 13 25.94 -36.28 -26.63
N ARG A 14 25.98 -37.13 -25.60
CA ARG A 14 25.91 -36.72 -24.19
C ARG A 14 26.98 -35.71 -23.80
N LYS A 15 28.25 -35.98 -24.10
CA LYS A 15 29.37 -35.09 -23.74
C LYS A 15 29.24 -33.71 -24.39
N LEU A 16 28.83 -33.66 -25.66
CA LEU A 16 28.61 -32.43 -26.41
C LEU A 16 27.44 -31.63 -25.84
N ILE A 17 26.31 -32.29 -25.56
CA ILE A 17 25.13 -31.65 -24.97
C ILE A 17 25.48 -31.08 -23.59
N SER A 18 26.25 -31.82 -22.77
CA SER A 18 26.65 -31.36 -21.44
C SER A 18 27.54 -30.10 -21.49
N ASP A 19 28.55 -30.07 -22.36
CA ASP A 19 29.46 -28.91 -22.49
C ASP A 19 28.69 -27.70 -23.03
N LEU A 20 27.88 -27.88 -24.07
CA LEU A 20 27.07 -26.80 -24.63
C LEU A 20 26.03 -26.26 -23.64
N TYR A 21 25.45 -27.11 -22.78
CA TYR A 21 24.46 -26.70 -21.78
C TYR A 21 25.02 -25.83 -20.66
N THR A 22 26.32 -25.97 -20.36
CA THR A 22 26.97 -25.06 -19.40
C THR A 22 27.11 -23.63 -19.95
N ARG A 23 27.31 -23.47 -21.27
CA ARG A 23 27.64 -22.18 -21.90
C ARG A 23 26.49 -21.51 -22.63
N ARG A 24 25.49 -22.27 -23.11
CA ARG A 24 24.41 -21.77 -23.98
C ARG A 24 23.03 -22.12 -23.43
N THR A 25 21.98 -21.50 -24.01
CA THR A 25 20.59 -21.81 -23.65
C THR A 25 20.07 -23.03 -24.41
N LEU A 26 19.08 -23.72 -23.84
CA LEU A 26 18.52 -24.96 -24.40
C LEU A 26 17.95 -24.77 -25.82
N LYS A 27 17.40 -23.59 -26.12
CA LYS A 27 16.89 -23.24 -27.46
C LYS A 27 18.00 -23.22 -28.51
N VAL A 28 19.17 -22.66 -28.17
CA VAL A 28 20.34 -22.57 -29.06
C VAL A 28 20.96 -23.95 -29.27
N ILE A 29 21.01 -24.77 -28.20
CA ILE A 29 21.54 -26.14 -28.27
C ILE A 29 20.69 -27.02 -29.18
N ARG A 30 19.36 -26.90 -29.09
CA ARG A 30 18.44 -27.63 -29.97
C ARG A 30 18.59 -27.22 -31.43
N ALA A 31 18.71 -25.92 -31.72
CA ALA A 31 18.95 -25.43 -33.07
C ALA A 31 20.28 -25.99 -33.61
N HIS A 32 21.37 -25.86 -32.83
CA HIS A 32 22.68 -26.35 -33.21
C HIS A 32 22.72 -27.87 -33.46
N LEU A 33 22.11 -28.68 -32.60
CA LEU A 33 22.06 -30.13 -32.74
C LEU A 33 21.18 -30.58 -33.93
N LYS A 34 20.11 -29.83 -34.20
CA LYS A 34 19.27 -30.07 -35.37
C LYS A 34 20.00 -29.73 -36.66
N ASP A 35 20.69 -28.58 -36.71
CA ASP A 35 21.30 -28.07 -37.93
C ASP A 35 22.60 -28.82 -38.29
N VAL A 36 23.41 -29.19 -37.28
CA VAL A 36 24.72 -29.82 -37.51
C VAL A 36 24.65 -31.34 -37.54
N TYR A 37 23.79 -31.95 -36.71
CA TYR A 37 23.75 -33.41 -36.53
C TYR A 37 22.40 -34.03 -36.93
N GLY A 38 21.46 -33.23 -37.45
CA GLY A 38 20.11 -33.70 -37.78
C GLY A 38 19.29 -34.14 -36.54
N PHE A 39 19.78 -33.85 -35.33
CA PHE A 39 19.25 -34.41 -34.10
C PHE A 39 17.99 -33.65 -33.67
N ASN A 40 16.83 -34.27 -33.85
CA ASN A 40 15.54 -33.62 -33.67
C ASN A 40 14.83 -34.09 -32.40
N ALA A 41 15.05 -33.37 -31.29
CA ALA A 41 14.41 -33.66 -30.00
C ALA A 41 13.59 -32.48 -29.47
N THR A 42 12.49 -32.80 -28.77
CA THR A 42 11.67 -31.78 -28.11
C THR A 42 12.35 -31.25 -26.85
N GLU A 43 11.96 -30.04 -26.43
CA GLU A 43 12.54 -29.40 -25.24
C GLU A 43 12.31 -30.24 -23.96
N ARG A 44 11.16 -30.91 -23.88
CA ARG A 44 10.80 -31.81 -22.78
C ARG A 44 11.76 -33.00 -22.68
N MET A 45 12.18 -33.57 -23.82
CA MET A 45 13.13 -34.69 -23.86
C MET A 45 14.52 -34.27 -23.37
N TYR A 46 15.02 -33.10 -23.79
CA TYR A 46 16.29 -32.58 -23.30
C TYR A 46 16.27 -32.35 -21.79
N LYS A 47 15.22 -31.71 -21.25
CA LYS A 47 15.09 -31.50 -19.80
C LYS A 47 15.06 -32.82 -19.04
N GLY A 48 14.35 -33.82 -19.55
CA GLY A 48 14.35 -35.17 -18.99
C GLY A 48 15.75 -35.79 -18.94
N ARG A 49 16.49 -35.75 -20.04
CA ARG A 49 17.85 -36.33 -20.13
C ARG A 49 18.87 -35.59 -19.28
N LEU A 50 18.84 -34.26 -19.25
CA LEU A 50 19.73 -33.46 -18.40
C LEU A 50 19.50 -33.73 -16.91
N LYS A 51 18.23 -33.94 -16.51
CA LYS A 51 17.88 -34.36 -15.15
C LYS A 51 18.42 -35.77 -14.84
N THR A 52 18.25 -36.73 -15.74
CA THR A 52 18.81 -38.10 -15.60
C THR A 52 20.33 -38.09 -15.52
N TRP A 53 21.00 -37.17 -16.23
CA TRP A 53 22.45 -37.02 -16.19
C TRP A 53 22.97 -36.21 -15.00
N GLY A 54 22.10 -35.64 -14.16
CA GLY A 54 22.48 -34.83 -13.00
C GLY A 54 23.12 -33.48 -13.33
N ILE A 55 22.86 -32.96 -14.54
CA ILE A 55 23.43 -31.71 -15.04
C ILE A 55 22.45 -30.57 -14.75
N GLU A 56 22.72 -29.84 -13.68
CA GLU A 56 21.94 -28.65 -13.28
C GLU A 56 22.73 -27.38 -13.56
N LYS A 57 22.05 -26.38 -14.12
CA LYS A 57 22.64 -25.06 -14.34
C LYS A 57 22.70 -24.33 -12.99
N ASN A 58 23.90 -24.03 -12.51
CA ASN A 58 24.19 -23.33 -11.24
C ASN A 58 24.22 -24.20 -9.96
N LYS A 59 25.03 -25.26 -9.91
CA LYS A 59 25.49 -25.76 -8.60
C LYS A 59 26.47 -24.75 -7.99
N ARG A 60 25.98 -23.98 -7.02
CA ARG A 60 26.81 -23.10 -6.16
C ARG A 60 27.95 -23.94 -5.59
N HIS A 61 29.19 -23.49 -5.78
CA HIS A 61 30.35 -24.05 -5.09
C HIS A 61 30.08 -24.03 -3.58
N LYS A 62 30.03 -25.21 -2.96
CA LYS A 62 30.07 -25.31 -1.49
C LYS A 62 31.50 -24.92 -1.06
N PRO A 63 31.68 -23.94 -0.15
CA PRO A 63 33.01 -23.66 0.39
C PRO A 63 33.44 -24.84 1.28
N ARG A 64 34.73 -25.21 1.19
CA ARG A 64 35.36 -26.17 2.12
C ARG A 64 35.38 -25.58 3.54
N PRO A 65 35.24 -26.39 4.59
CA PRO A 65 35.42 -25.93 5.97
C PRO A 65 36.91 -25.64 6.22
N GLN A 66 37.21 -24.43 6.72
CA GLN A 66 38.53 -24.05 7.21
C GLN A 66 38.64 -24.40 8.70
N GLN A 67 39.75 -25.05 9.01
CA GLN A 67 40.27 -25.45 10.30
C GLN A 67 41.02 -24.27 10.95
N ASP A 68 40.85 -24.16 12.27
CA ASP A 68 41.72 -23.62 13.32
C ASP A 68 42.71 -22.49 13.00
N ARG A 69 42.55 -21.36 13.71
CA ARG A 69 43.68 -20.69 14.39
C ARG A 69 43.21 -19.78 15.53
N ALA A 70 43.88 -19.95 16.66
CA ALA A 70 43.77 -19.23 17.91
C ALA A 70 44.77 -18.04 18.00
N ASP A 71 44.54 -17.23 19.05
CA ASP A 71 45.41 -16.26 19.74
C ASP A 71 45.62 -14.82 19.20
N SER A 72 44.86 -13.88 19.83
CA SER A 72 45.27 -12.77 20.76
C SER A 72 46.37 -11.75 20.37
N PRO A 73 46.55 -10.61 21.09
CA PRO A 73 45.63 -9.53 21.54
C PRO A 73 46.25 -8.09 21.39
N GLU A 74 45.69 -7.09 22.11
CA GLU A 74 46.21 -5.72 22.46
C GLU A 74 45.80 -4.51 21.58
N GLU A 75 44.99 -3.59 22.14
CA GLU A 75 45.31 -2.25 22.73
C GLU A 75 45.21 -1.14 21.66
N THR A 76 44.71 0.09 21.85
CA THR A 76 44.95 1.10 22.90
C THR A 76 43.92 2.26 22.76
N SER A 77 43.39 2.73 23.89
CA SER A 77 43.05 4.11 24.31
C SER A 77 42.18 5.12 23.51
N GLN A 78 41.17 5.59 24.25
CA GLN A 78 40.47 6.91 24.33
C GLN A 78 41.38 8.16 24.21
N PRO A 79 40.88 9.43 24.04
CA PRO A 79 39.73 10.02 24.76
C PRO A 79 38.84 11.09 24.09
N GLU A 80 37.75 11.36 24.82
CA GLU A 80 36.72 12.40 24.68
C GLU A 80 37.26 13.83 24.89
N LEU A 81 36.52 14.85 24.41
CA LEU A 81 36.06 16.05 25.15
C LEU A 81 35.23 17.01 24.24
N PRO A 82 34.51 18.02 24.79
CA PRO A 82 33.11 18.32 24.51
C PRO A 82 32.90 19.59 23.67
N VAL A 83 31.69 19.79 23.11
CA VAL A 83 31.32 21.05 22.46
C VAL A 83 30.04 21.62 23.05
N MET A 84 30.16 22.88 23.47
CA MET A 84 29.19 23.74 24.12
C MET A 84 28.00 24.15 23.24
N ILE A 85 26.87 24.33 23.91
CA ILE A 85 25.67 25.06 23.47
C ILE A 85 25.92 26.57 23.59
N PRO A 86 25.35 27.38 22.69
CA PRO A 86 24.80 28.68 23.10
C PRO A 86 23.30 28.79 22.81
N ARG A 87 22.55 29.19 23.85
CA ARG A 87 21.24 29.82 23.76
C ARG A 87 21.43 31.34 23.66
N ASP A 88 20.49 31.98 22.98
CA ASP A 88 19.78 33.22 23.35
C ASP A 88 19.43 34.03 22.09
N ASN A 89 18.14 34.25 21.84
CA ASN A 89 17.55 35.59 22.01
C ASN A 89 16.07 35.63 21.61
N ASP A 90 15.32 36.24 22.52
CA ASP A 90 13.96 36.74 22.38
C ASP A 90 13.83 37.85 21.32
N CYS A 91 12.62 37.99 20.75
CA CYS A 91 11.81 39.22 20.89
C CYS A 91 10.50 39.14 20.08
N ASN A 92 9.39 39.17 20.81
CA ASN A 92 8.24 40.08 20.70
C ASN A 92 7.65 40.51 19.32
N ASP A 93 6.40 40.08 19.16
CA ASP A 93 5.16 40.90 19.25
C ASP A 93 4.49 41.46 17.98
N SER A 94 3.15 41.51 18.10
CA SER A 94 2.14 42.29 17.35
C SER A 94 1.27 41.61 16.28
N GLN A 95 0.05 41.30 16.74
CA GLN A 95 -1.24 41.86 16.29
C GLN A 95 -1.96 41.38 15.02
N ALA A 96 -3.19 40.92 15.29
CA ALA A 96 -4.49 41.39 14.77
C ALA A 96 -5.20 40.64 13.63
N SER A 97 -6.45 40.26 13.96
CA SER A 97 -7.67 40.33 13.11
C SER A 97 -7.73 39.34 11.92
N THR A 98 -8.85 38.73 11.52
CA THR A 98 -10.27 39.04 11.66
C THR A 98 -11.03 37.75 11.28
N SER A 99 -12.09 37.39 11.99
CA SER A 99 -13.08 36.41 11.52
C SER A 99 -13.90 36.99 10.37
N PRO A 100 -14.49 36.13 9.52
CA PRO A 100 -15.86 36.37 9.10
C PRO A 100 -16.75 35.15 9.32
N SER A 101 -17.88 35.44 9.95
CA SER A 101 -19.07 34.62 10.10
C SER A 101 -19.95 34.64 8.83
N PHE A 102 -20.97 33.76 8.85
CA PHE A 102 -22.21 33.70 8.04
C PHE A 102 -22.26 32.65 6.90
N PRO A 103 -23.47 32.20 6.48
CA PRO A 103 -24.63 31.78 7.29
C PRO A 103 -25.25 30.45 6.83
N SER A 104 -26.18 29.96 7.65
CA SER A 104 -27.10 28.85 7.39
C SER A 104 -28.12 29.12 6.27
N ALA A 105 -28.67 27.99 5.80
CA ALA A 105 -29.99 27.79 5.18
C ALA A 105 -30.14 28.00 3.67
N LEU A 106 -30.36 26.89 2.95
CA LEU A 106 -31.38 26.81 1.91
C LEU A 106 -32.09 25.44 1.96
N THR A 107 -33.41 25.54 2.06
CA THR A 107 -34.44 24.52 1.89
C THR A 107 -34.43 23.87 0.49
N PRO A 108 -34.91 22.63 0.34
CA PRO A 108 -35.00 21.95 -0.95
C PRO A 108 -36.35 22.22 -1.63
N PRO A 109 -36.43 22.18 -2.98
CA PRO A 109 -37.70 21.96 -3.65
C PRO A 109 -37.82 20.51 -4.17
N PHE A 110 -38.89 19.88 -3.70
CA PHE A 110 -39.86 19.11 -4.49
C PHE A 110 -39.37 18.09 -5.54
N ALA A 111 -39.55 16.82 -5.16
CA ALA A 111 -40.38 15.82 -5.86
C ALA A 111 -40.46 15.88 -7.40
N SER A 112 -39.94 14.84 -8.04
CA SER A 112 -40.51 14.31 -9.28
C SER A 112 -40.57 12.79 -9.22
N SER A 113 -41.79 12.29 -9.09
CA SER A 113 -42.20 10.89 -9.21
C SER A 113 -42.14 10.44 -10.67
N TYR A 114 -41.78 9.18 -10.94
CA TYR A 114 -42.40 8.27 -11.93
C TYR A 114 -41.57 6.98 -12.08
N PRO A 115 -42.16 5.86 -12.54
CA PRO A 115 -42.22 4.65 -11.73
C PRO A 115 -41.41 3.48 -12.28
N ILE A 116 -41.24 2.52 -11.38
CA ILE A 116 -40.82 1.14 -11.59
C ILE A 116 -41.71 0.50 -12.67
N ASP A 117 -41.09 -0.14 -13.66
CA ASP A 117 -41.74 -1.23 -14.37
C ASP A 117 -40.76 -2.39 -14.64
N ALA A 118 -41.33 -3.58 -14.62
CA ALA A 118 -40.70 -4.84 -14.32
C ALA A 118 -40.10 -5.56 -15.53
N GLY A 119 -39.09 -6.39 -15.21
CA GLY A 119 -38.69 -7.68 -15.78
C GLY A 119 -39.07 -8.06 -17.21
N VAL A 120 -38.09 -8.54 -17.99
CA VAL A 120 -38.20 -9.78 -18.77
C VAL A 120 -36.81 -10.40 -18.97
N ASP A 121 -36.80 -11.72 -18.81
CA ASP A 121 -35.74 -12.71 -18.94
C ASP A 121 -35.03 -12.80 -20.30
N SER A 122 -33.77 -13.27 -20.20
CA SER A 122 -33.14 -14.31 -21.03
C SER A 122 -33.17 -14.22 -22.56
N ARG A 123 -31.98 -14.16 -23.18
CA ARG A 123 -31.58 -15.19 -24.16
C ARG A 123 -30.10 -15.14 -24.56
N SER A 124 -29.46 -16.29 -24.36
CA SER A 124 -28.27 -16.76 -25.08
C SER A 124 -28.44 -16.68 -26.59
N THR A 125 -27.37 -16.30 -27.30
CA THR A 125 -27.21 -16.62 -28.72
C THR A 125 -25.84 -17.25 -28.95
N THR A 126 -25.86 -18.55 -29.17
CA THR A 126 -24.76 -19.34 -29.72
C THR A 126 -25.04 -19.61 -31.20
N TYR A 127 -23.96 -19.63 -31.98
CA TYR A 127 -23.73 -20.40 -33.22
C TYR A 127 -24.09 -19.84 -34.61
N VAL A 128 -22.99 -19.61 -35.37
CA VAL A 128 -22.66 -20.08 -36.73
C VAL A 128 -23.39 -19.55 -37.97
N GLY A 129 -22.56 -19.09 -38.91
CA GLY A 129 -22.83 -19.08 -40.35
C GLY A 129 -21.69 -18.44 -41.17
N THR A 130 -20.80 -19.27 -41.73
CA THR A 130 -20.01 -18.98 -42.95
C THR A 130 -20.53 -19.94 -44.02
N PRO A 131 -20.72 -19.54 -45.29
CA PRO A 131 -19.61 -19.54 -46.26
C PRO A 131 -19.72 -18.49 -47.40
N GLY A 132 -18.61 -18.23 -48.11
CA GLY A 132 -18.66 -17.64 -49.46
C GLY A 132 -17.46 -16.76 -49.86
N PRO A 133 -16.67 -17.11 -50.91
CA PRO A 133 -15.40 -16.47 -51.24
C PRO A 133 -15.53 -15.41 -52.35
N ALA A 134 -15.02 -14.20 -52.15
CA ALA A 134 -14.64 -13.30 -53.24
C ALA A 134 -13.82 -12.09 -52.76
N SER A 135 -12.77 -11.79 -53.53
CA SER A 135 -12.02 -10.52 -53.65
C SER A 135 -11.32 -9.95 -52.41
N PHE A 136 -10.00 -10.18 -52.34
CA PHE A 136 -9.06 -9.39 -51.58
C PHE A 136 -8.91 -7.97 -52.19
N PRO A 137 -9.03 -6.89 -51.40
CA PRO A 137 -8.55 -5.57 -51.81
C PRO A 137 -7.02 -5.45 -51.62
N PRO A 138 -6.35 -4.55 -52.37
CA PRO A 138 -4.90 -4.43 -52.35
C PRO A 138 -4.38 -3.84 -51.03
N THR A 139 -3.30 -4.43 -50.53
CA THR A 139 -2.52 -3.96 -49.38
C THR A 139 -1.97 -2.54 -49.62
N PRO A 140 -2.19 -1.58 -48.71
CA PRO A 140 -1.41 -0.35 -48.72
C PRO A 140 -0.02 -0.61 -48.14
N ALA A 141 0.99 -0.17 -48.88
CA ALA A 141 2.37 -0.14 -48.47
C ALA A 141 2.62 1.05 -47.52
N THR A 142 2.82 0.78 -46.23
CA THR A 142 3.66 1.60 -45.34
C THR A 142 4.20 0.74 -44.22
N THR A 143 5.38 0.19 -44.44
CA THR A 143 6.30 -0.38 -43.46
C THR A 143 6.84 0.74 -42.58
N ALA A 144 6.03 1.24 -41.65
CA ALA A 144 6.48 2.08 -40.55
C ALA A 144 6.53 1.22 -39.27
N GLY A 145 7.69 0.63 -39.02
CA GLY A 145 8.17 0.24 -37.68
C GLY A 145 7.21 -0.49 -36.75
N TYR A 146 6.73 -1.68 -37.11
CA TYR A 146 6.24 -2.64 -36.11
C TYR A 146 7.44 -3.15 -35.29
N ARG A 147 7.86 -2.38 -34.26
CA ARG A 147 8.78 -2.90 -33.23
C ARG A 147 8.01 -3.97 -32.45
N SER A 148 8.47 -5.20 -32.56
CA SER A 148 7.93 -6.33 -31.80
C SER A 148 8.03 -6.02 -30.28
N PRO A 149 6.97 -6.21 -29.47
CA PRO A 149 6.98 -5.94 -28.01
C PRO A 149 7.98 -6.79 -27.20
N THR A 150 8.68 -7.70 -27.87
CA THR A 150 9.71 -8.59 -27.31
C THR A 150 11.13 -8.10 -27.56
N CYS A 151 11.33 -6.87 -28.05
CA CYS A 151 12.64 -6.25 -28.09
C CYS A 151 13.18 -6.19 -26.65
N VAL A 152 14.12 -7.10 -26.36
CA VAL A 152 14.96 -7.12 -25.17
C VAL A 152 15.47 -5.69 -25.04
N TYR A 153 15.12 -5.02 -23.94
CA TYR A 153 15.49 -3.63 -23.66
C TYR A 153 17.00 -3.47 -23.87
N GLU A 154 17.40 -3.02 -25.06
CA GLU A 154 18.77 -2.65 -25.30
C GLU A 154 19.05 -1.38 -24.48
N PRO A 155 20.24 -1.29 -23.86
CA PRO A 155 20.64 -0.12 -23.09
C PRO A 155 20.94 1.03 -24.06
N GLU A 156 19.93 1.58 -24.71
CA GLU A 156 20.09 2.66 -25.68
C GLU A 156 19.50 3.99 -25.18
N ASP A 157 20.34 5.01 -25.33
CA ASP A 157 20.26 6.43 -24.99
C ASP A 157 20.30 6.81 -23.50
N ILE A 158 21.50 6.84 -22.91
CA ILE A 158 21.72 7.55 -21.63
C ILE A 158 21.35 9.05 -21.73
N ASN A 159 21.16 9.57 -22.95
CA ASN A 159 20.92 10.98 -23.25
C ASN A 159 19.43 11.37 -23.37
N VAL A 160 18.53 10.69 -22.66
CA VAL A 160 17.11 11.11 -22.62
C VAL A 160 16.92 12.15 -21.51
N ASP A 161 16.33 13.29 -21.89
CA ASP A 161 15.94 14.35 -20.98
C ASP A 161 15.04 13.81 -19.84
N PRO A 162 15.41 14.01 -18.56
CA PRO A 162 14.58 13.63 -17.41
C PRO A 162 13.13 14.14 -17.49
N ALA A 163 12.89 15.33 -18.06
CA ALA A 163 11.55 15.89 -18.19
C ALA A 163 10.64 15.06 -19.14
N VAL A 164 11.23 14.51 -20.20
CA VAL A 164 10.55 13.59 -21.11
C VAL A 164 10.18 12.31 -20.37
N LEU A 165 11.08 11.75 -19.56
CA LEU A 165 10.78 10.56 -18.75
C LEU A 165 9.67 10.80 -17.72
N CYS A 166 9.65 11.97 -17.08
CA CYS A 166 8.56 12.34 -16.17
C CYS A 166 7.22 12.33 -16.90
N THR A 167 7.18 12.94 -18.09
CA THR A 167 5.98 12.97 -18.94
C THR A 167 5.53 11.57 -19.36
N GLU A 168 6.47 10.69 -19.73
CA GLU A 168 6.18 9.30 -20.06
C GLU A 168 5.61 8.53 -18.86
N ILE A 169 6.19 8.70 -17.66
CA ILE A 169 5.70 8.08 -16.41
C ILE A 169 4.26 8.54 -16.13
N ILE A 170 4.00 9.84 -16.22
CA ILE A 170 2.66 10.42 -16.00
C ILE A 170 1.66 9.84 -17.01
N ASN A 171 2.00 9.84 -18.29
CA ASN A 171 1.10 9.36 -19.35
C ASN A 171 0.83 7.86 -19.22
N LEU A 172 1.83 7.06 -18.84
CA LEU A 172 1.67 5.63 -18.59
C LEU A 172 0.74 5.39 -17.39
N ALA A 173 0.97 6.06 -16.26
CA ALA A 173 0.12 5.93 -15.08
C ALA A 173 -1.34 6.31 -15.37
N VAL A 174 -1.57 7.39 -16.13
CA VAL A 174 -2.90 7.85 -16.54
C VAL A 174 -3.55 6.90 -17.54
N SER A 175 -2.79 6.34 -18.48
CA SER A 175 -3.27 5.33 -19.43
C SER A 175 -3.73 4.06 -18.72
N ILE A 176 -2.97 3.61 -17.71
CA ILE A 176 -3.36 2.48 -16.86
C ILE A 176 -4.63 2.83 -16.08
N LEU A 177 -4.66 4.00 -15.42
CA LEU A 177 -5.81 4.41 -14.62
C LEU A 177 -7.11 4.51 -15.44
N SER A 178 -7.02 5.01 -16.67
CA SER A 178 -8.16 5.16 -17.58
C SER A 178 -8.84 3.82 -17.90
N ARG A 179 -8.17 2.69 -17.64
CA ARG A 179 -8.76 1.36 -17.81
C ARG A 179 -9.85 1.04 -16.79
N LEU A 180 -9.88 1.74 -15.66
CA LEU A 180 -10.96 1.65 -14.67
C LEU A 180 -12.30 2.14 -15.22
N VAL A 181 -12.28 2.93 -16.29
CA VAL A 181 -13.42 3.69 -16.79
C VAL A 181 -13.80 3.26 -18.22
N ARG A 182 -13.36 2.07 -18.65
CA ARG A 182 -13.42 1.61 -20.05
C ARG A 182 -14.83 1.53 -20.66
N GLU A 183 -15.86 1.43 -19.83
CA GLU A 183 -17.24 1.30 -20.29
C GLU A 183 -17.99 2.64 -20.36
N ARG A 184 -17.30 3.79 -20.19
CA ARG A 184 -17.98 5.08 -20.28
C ARG A 184 -18.45 5.40 -21.71
N PRO A 185 -19.73 5.80 -21.89
CA PRO A 185 -20.21 6.30 -23.17
C PRO A 185 -19.43 7.56 -23.57
N ILE A 186 -18.96 7.57 -24.81
CA ILE A 186 -18.26 8.70 -25.42
C ILE A 186 -19.20 9.91 -25.40
N GLY A 187 -18.92 10.91 -24.56
CA GLY A 187 -19.67 12.18 -24.51
C GLY A 187 -20.27 12.57 -23.16
N ALA A 188 -20.27 11.69 -22.15
CA ALA A 188 -20.65 12.09 -20.79
C ALA A 188 -19.54 12.96 -20.17
N GLY A 189 -19.88 14.21 -19.81
CA GLY A 189 -18.94 15.15 -19.18
C GLY A 189 -18.33 14.58 -17.90
N PHE A 190 -17.04 14.86 -17.68
CA PHE A 190 -16.26 14.33 -16.56
C PHE A 190 -16.65 14.89 -15.17
N GLU A 191 -17.49 15.93 -15.11
CA GLU A 191 -17.71 16.70 -13.88
C GLU A 191 -18.90 16.21 -13.03
N ASP A 192 -19.85 15.46 -13.59
CA ASP A 192 -21.14 15.20 -12.93
C ASP A 192 -21.38 13.79 -12.42
N CYS A 193 -20.44 12.86 -12.58
CA CYS A 193 -20.66 11.49 -12.11
C CYS A 193 -20.66 11.44 -10.56
N SER A 194 -21.85 11.33 -9.96
CA SER A 194 -22.01 10.68 -8.66
C SER A 194 -21.31 9.33 -8.68
N PRO A 195 -20.70 8.86 -7.57
CA PRO A 195 -20.05 7.56 -7.55
C PRO A 195 -21.08 6.49 -7.94
N THR A 196 -20.98 6.00 -9.17
CA THR A 196 -21.76 4.85 -9.64
C THR A 196 -21.41 3.64 -8.76
N GLU A 197 -22.27 2.62 -8.72
CA GLU A 197 -21.97 1.37 -8.01
C GLU A 197 -20.59 0.82 -8.41
N ASP A 198 -20.18 1.01 -9.68
CA ASP A 198 -18.84 0.66 -10.17
C ASP A 198 -17.72 1.35 -9.39
N HIS A 199 -17.86 2.64 -9.03
CA HIS A 199 -16.81 3.35 -8.28
C HIS A 199 -16.67 2.83 -6.85
N ILE A 200 -17.75 2.33 -6.25
CA ILE A 200 -17.69 1.68 -4.94
C ILE A 200 -17.06 0.32 -5.06
N ALA A 201 -17.47 -0.49 -6.04
CA ALA A 201 -16.87 -1.78 -6.30
C ALA A 201 -15.36 -1.61 -6.51
N LEU A 202 -14.97 -0.65 -7.34
CA LEU A 202 -13.57 -0.24 -7.53
C LEU A 202 -12.92 0.22 -6.24
N TYR A 203 -13.58 1.02 -5.41
CA TYR A 203 -13.04 1.44 -4.12
C TYR A 203 -12.85 0.25 -3.16
N ARG A 204 -13.78 -0.70 -3.11
CA ARG A 204 -13.66 -1.92 -2.28
C ARG A 204 -12.54 -2.81 -2.76
N THR A 205 -12.48 -3.07 -4.06
CA THR A 205 -11.37 -3.79 -4.70
C THR A 205 -10.05 -3.08 -4.43
N LEU A 206 -10.01 -1.75 -4.51
CA LEU A 206 -8.85 -0.96 -4.16
C LEU A 206 -8.46 -1.15 -2.68
N GLN A 207 -9.39 -1.12 -1.74
CA GLN A 207 -9.09 -1.35 -0.31
C GLN A 207 -8.60 -2.77 -0.03
N GLU A 208 -9.08 -3.77 -0.78
CA GLU A 208 -8.65 -5.16 -0.64
C GLU A 208 -7.27 -5.40 -1.28
N ASP A 209 -7.08 -4.95 -2.51
CA ASP A 209 -5.87 -5.18 -3.31
C ASP A 209 -4.70 -4.28 -2.88
N LEU A 210 -4.99 -3.05 -2.42
CA LEU A 210 -3.96 -2.15 -1.91
C LEU A 210 -3.51 -2.47 -0.49
N LYS A 211 -4.01 -3.55 0.14
CA LYS A 211 -3.42 -4.03 1.41
C LYS A 211 -1.91 -4.22 1.25
N HIS A 212 -1.46 -4.79 0.13
CA HIS A 212 -0.03 -4.96 -0.16
C HIS A 212 0.70 -3.63 -0.44
N GLU A 213 0.03 -2.62 -0.99
CA GLU A 213 0.59 -1.26 -1.13
C GLU A 213 0.86 -0.64 0.24
N GLY A 214 -0.06 -0.80 1.19
CA GLY A 214 0.13 -0.35 2.57
C GLY A 214 1.35 -1.00 3.25
N HIS A 215 1.60 -2.30 2.98
CA HIS A 215 2.80 -2.99 3.48
C HIS A 215 4.07 -2.45 2.82
N ILE A 216 4.08 -2.30 1.48
CA ILE A 216 5.20 -1.72 0.73
C ILE A 216 5.51 -0.31 1.24
N ARG A 217 4.49 0.52 1.43
CA ARG A 217 4.59 1.86 2.02
C ARG A 217 5.14 1.80 3.45
N GLY A 218 4.70 0.84 4.26
CA GLY A 218 5.27 0.57 5.57
C GLY A 218 6.78 0.32 5.54
N CYS A 219 7.24 -0.53 4.62
CA CYS A 219 8.66 -0.82 4.40
C CYS A 219 9.45 0.41 3.93
N LEU A 220 8.86 1.24 3.06
CA LEU A 220 9.57 2.36 2.42
C LEU A 220 9.58 3.66 3.22
N VAL A 221 8.51 3.92 3.99
CA VAL A 221 8.25 5.23 4.61
C VAL A 221 8.33 5.17 6.13
N ASN A 222 7.77 4.11 6.75
CA ASN A 222 7.56 4.09 8.19
C ASN A 222 8.66 3.36 8.97
N ASN A 223 9.26 2.30 8.41
CA ASN A 223 10.35 1.57 9.08
C ASN A 223 11.23 0.83 8.06
N PRO A 224 12.28 1.50 7.52
CA PRO A 224 13.22 0.93 6.55
C PRO A 224 14.21 -0.08 7.18
N SER A 225 13.73 -0.99 8.03
CA SER A 225 14.59 -2.02 8.61
C SER A 225 15.02 -3.05 7.55
N ALA A 226 16.20 -3.63 7.71
CA ALA A 226 16.70 -4.68 6.82
C ALA A 226 15.74 -5.89 6.73
N ALA A 227 15.01 -6.18 7.82
CA ALA A 227 14.01 -7.23 7.86
C ALA A 227 12.78 -6.92 7.00
N ALA A 228 12.33 -5.66 6.97
CA ALA A 228 11.23 -5.23 6.11
C ALA A 228 11.62 -5.29 4.62
N THR A 229 12.84 -4.86 4.29
CA THR A 229 13.35 -4.87 2.90
C THR A 229 13.52 -6.28 2.32
N ALA A 230 13.77 -7.28 3.17
CA ALA A 230 13.90 -8.68 2.74
C ALA A 230 12.60 -9.26 2.13
N ARG A 231 11.44 -8.72 2.54
CA ARG A 231 10.10 -9.19 2.12
C ARG A 231 9.47 -8.35 1.03
N LEU A 232 10.11 -7.24 0.68
CA LEU A 232 9.61 -6.32 -0.35
C LEU A 232 9.28 -7.06 -1.66
N GLY A 233 10.09 -8.05 -2.04
CA GLY A 233 9.84 -8.86 -3.23
C GLY A 233 8.57 -9.72 -3.18
N GLU A 234 8.17 -10.21 -2.00
CA GLU A 234 6.95 -11.00 -1.82
C GLU A 234 5.71 -10.10 -1.91
N HIS A 235 5.71 -8.97 -1.19
CA HIS A 235 4.61 -8.00 -1.28
C HIS A 235 4.46 -7.41 -2.68
N VAL A 236 5.56 -7.14 -3.38
CA VAL A 236 5.50 -6.71 -4.79
C VAL A 236 4.92 -7.81 -5.69
N LYS A 237 5.26 -9.07 -5.45
CA LYS A 237 4.67 -10.20 -6.18
C LYS A 237 3.17 -10.29 -5.96
N ASP A 238 2.73 -10.19 -4.71
CA ASP A 238 1.31 -10.31 -4.38
C ASP A 238 0.52 -9.10 -4.89
N LEU A 239 1.06 -7.88 -4.76
CA LEU A 239 0.51 -6.68 -5.38
C LEU A 239 0.31 -6.85 -6.89
N LEU A 240 1.30 -7.40 -7.59
CA LEU A 240 1.21 -7.58 -9.05
C LEU A 240 0.29 -8.74 -9.46
N LYS A 241 -0.01 -9.70 -8.57
CA LYS A 241 -1.01 -10.75 -8.82
C LYS A 241 -2.44 -10.19 -8.77
N SER A 242 -2.71 -9.31 -7.80
CA SER A 242 -4.02 -8.67 -7.61
C SER A 242 -4.19 -7.41 -8.47
N TYR A 243 -3.59 -7.39 -9.67
CA TYR A 243 -3.42 -6.18 -10.49
C TYR A 243 -4.63 -5.24 -10.45
N HIS A 244 -4.45 -4.09 -9.81
CA HIS A 244 -5.44 -3.03 -9.80
C HIS A 244 -4.92 -1.80 -10.56
N PRO A 245 -5.67 -1.24 -11.54
CA PRO A 245 -5.16 -0.14 -12.37
C PRO A 245 -4.84 1.17 -11.63
N ALA A 246 -5.28 1.34 -10.39
CA ALA A 246 -4.90 2.50 -9.56
C ALA A 246 -3.55 2.32 -8.82
N MET A 247 -3.01 1.09 -8.76
CA MET A 247 -1.76 0.78 -8.06
C MET A 247 -0.54 1.61 -8.50
N PRO A 248 -0.34 1.94 -9.80
CA PRO A 248 0.79 2.77 -10.22
C PRO A 248 0.89 4.09 -9.45
N ILE A 249 -0.25 4.72 -9.16
CA ILE A 249 -0.29 6.01 -8.46
C ILE A 249 0.11 5.85 -6.99
N GLY A 250 -0.38 4.78 -6.33
CA GLY A 250 0.04 4.45 -4.96
C GLY A 250 1.53 4.18 -4.84
N LEU A 251 2.11 3.44 -5.81
CA LEU A 251 3.56 3.22 -5.86
C LEU A 251 4.36 4.50 -6.09
N LEU A 252 3.96 5.35 -7.04
CA LEU A 252 4.63 6.63 -7.30
C LEU A 252 4.58 7.54 -6.07
N SER A 253 3.42 7.60 -5.40
CA SER A 253 3.26 8.28 -4.11
C SER A 253 4.21 7.72 -3.04
N THR A 254 4.33 6.39 -2.94
CA THR A 254 5.21 5.74 -1.98
C THR A 254 6.67 6.04 -2.25
N VAL A 255 7.10 5.99 -3.51
CA VAL A 255 8.47 6.37 -3.93
C VAL A 255 8.75 7.82 -3.59
N ASN A 256 7.82 8.74 -3.87
CA ASN A 256 7.96 10.15 -3.53
C ASN A 256 8.11 10.38 -2.02
N GLN A 257 7.45 9.57 -1.18
CA GLN A 257 7.52 9.70 0.29
C GLN A 257 8.77 9.08 0.92
N SER A 258 9.47 8.19 0.21
CA SER A 258 10.65 7.52 0.74
C SER A 258 11.88 8.44 0.69
N MET A 259 12.61 8.48 1.81
CA MET A 259 13.87 9.24 1.94
C MET A 259 15.11 8.37 1.73
N ASN A 260 14.95 7.08 1.41
CA ASN A 260 16.05 6.13 1.29
C ASN A 260 16.21 5.64 -0.15
N LEU A 261 17.25 6.12 -0.83
CA LEU A 261 17.57 5.76 -2.21
C LEU A 261 17.72 4.24 -2.40
N GLY A 262 18.46 3.55 -1.52
CA GLY A 262 18.71 2.12 -1.66
C GLY A 262 17.45 1.26 -1.58
N ILE A 263 16.44 1.69 -0.81
CA ILE A 263 15.15 0.98 -0.73
C ILE A 263 14.30 1.26 -1.97
N ILE A 264 14.35 2.49 -2.51
CA ILE A 264 13.68 2.82 -3.77
C ILE A 264 14.26 1.98 -4.92
N GLU A 265 15.59 1.90 -5.02
CA GLU A 265 16.28 1.04 -5.99
C GLU A 265 15.82 -0.42 -5.83
N LYS A 266 15.77 -0.91 -4.58
CA LYS A 266 15.32 -2.27 -4.31
C LYS A 266 13.87 -2.52 -4.72
N LEU A 267 12.97 -1.58 -4.47
CA LEU A 267 11.57 -1.65 -4.91
C LEU A 267 11.51 -1.76 -6.45
N VAL A 268 12.24 -0.90 -7.15
CA VAL A 268 12.26 -0.88 -8.61
C VAL A 268 12.80 -2.19 -9.19
N GLU A 269 13.87 -2.75 -8.60
CA GLU A 269 14.37 -4.08 -8.96
C GLU A 269 13.33 -5.18 -8.74
N CYS A 270 12.63 -5.16 -7.60
CA CYS A 270 11.58 -6.11 -7.27
C CYS A 270 10.41 -6.00 -8.25
N LEU A 271 10.01 -4.79 -8.64
CA LEU A 271 8.96 -4.55 -9.64
C LEU A 271 9.34 -5.11 -11.00
N ILE A 272 10.56 -4.85 -11.47
CA ILE A 272 11.06 -5.38 -12.76
C ILE A 272 11.07 -6.92 -12.70
N SER A 273 11.70 -7.49 -11.67
CA SER A 273 11.87 -8.94 -11.54
C SER A 273 10.52 -9.66 -11.44
N SER A 274 9.59 -9.11 -10.65
CA SER A 274 8.27 -9.72 -10.43
C SER A 274 7.36 -9.58 -11.65
N SER A 275 7.42 -8.44 -12.35
CA SER A 275 6.64 -8.23 -13.59
C SER A 275 7.06 -9.16 -14.73
N ILE A 276 8.32 -9.63 -14.74
CA ILE A 276 8.82 -10.64 -15.70
C ILE A 276 8.36 -12.05 -15.34
N ILE A 277 8.31 -12.37 -14.04
CA ILE A 277 8.02 -13.73 -13.54
C ILE A 277 6.51 -14.03 -13.57
N LEU A 278 5.66 -13.05 -13.31
CA LEU A 278 4.21 -13.24 -13.24
C LEU A 278 3.61 -13.46 -14.64
N LEU A 279 2.64 -14.38 -14.70
CA LEU A 279 1.88 -14.70 -15.92
C LEU A 279 0.39 -14.43 -15.67
N PRO A 280 -0.30 -13.66 -16.54
CA PRO A 280 0.24 -12.98 -17.72
C PRO A 280 1.24 -11.88 -17.35
N ARG A 281 2.24 -11.67 -18.22
CA ARG A 281 3.26 -10.64 -18.03
C ARG A 281 2.56 -9.28 -17.93
N ASN A 282 2.86 -8.54 -16.88
CA ASN A 282 2.33 -7.19 -16.74
C ASN A 282 3.27 -6.19 -17.42
N ASP A 283 3.08 -5.99 -18.71
CA ASP A 283 3.95 -5.11 -19.48
C ASP A 283 3.88 -3.68 -18.95
N ASP A 284 2.73 -3.17 -18.52
CA ASP A 284 2.62 -1.78 -18.05
C ASP A 284 3.49 -1.50 -16.81
N PHE A 285 3.44 -2.39 -15.81
CA PHE A 285 4.27 -2.27 -14.62
C PHE A 285 5.75 -2.42 -14.93
N LEU A 286 6.09 -3.28 -15.88
CA LEU A 286 7.46 -3.42 -16.34
C LEU A 286 7.96 -2.13 -17.00
N HIS A 287 7.15 -1.50 -17.85
CA HIS A 287 7.49 -0.23 -18.48
C HIS A 287 7.65 0.87 -17.42
N LEU A 288 6.71 0.98 -16.48
CA LEU A 288 6.77 1.96 -15.39
C LEU A 288 8.04 1.78 -14.56
N ALA A 289 8.35 0.55 -14.15
CA ALA A 289 9.53 0.26 -13.34
C ALA A 289 10.84 0.54 -14.10
N HIS A 290 10.90 0.25 -15.40
CA HIS A 290 12.05 0.62 -16.21
C HIS A 290 12.23 2.13 -16.36
N ARG A 291 11.13 2.90 -16.51
CA ARG A 291 11.20 4.37 -16.56
C ARG A 291 11.66 4.95 -15.23
N LEU A 292 11.15 4.45 -14.10
CA LEU A 292 11.62 4.84 -12.77
C LEU A 292 13.11 4.51 -12.57
N ARG A 293 13.55 3.31 -12.96
CA ARG A 293 14.96 2.93 -12.90
C ARG A 293 15.86 3.87 -13.69
N ARG A 294 15.42 4.27 -14.89
CA ARG A 294 16.16 5.19 -15.75
C ARG A 294 16.22 6.58 -15.13
N LEU A 295 15.10 7.09 -14.60
CA LEU A 295 15.04 8.38 -13.92
C LEU A 295 15.98 8.41 -12.70
N LEU A 296 16.02 7.33 -11.92
CA LEU A 296 16.97 7.15 -10.80
C LEU A 296 18.43 7.18 -11.28
N ALA A 297 18.73 6.54 -12.41
CA ALA A 297 20.11 6.42 -12.91
C ALA A 297 20.68 7.74 -13.47
N ILE A 298 19.84 8.66 -13.95
CA ILE A 298 20.29 9.91 -14.60
C ILE A 298 20.23 11.14 -13.70
N ALA A 299 19.57 11.05 -12.54
CA ALA A 299 19.37 12.17 -11.63
C ALA A 299 20.12 11.94 -10.31
N SER A 300 20.64 13.01 -9.69
CA SER A 300 21.01 12.95 -8.27
C SER A 300 19.76 12.69 -7.43
N PHE A 301 19.93 12.16 -6.22
CA PHE A 301 18.77 11.83 -5.38
C PHE A 301 17.87 13.05 -5.09
N GLU A 302 18.45 14.23 -4.87
CA GLU A 302 17.69 15.48 -4.68
C GLU A 302 16.89 15.86 -5.94
N LYS A 303 17.50 15.77 -7.12
CA LYS A 303 16.81 16.04 -8.40
C LYS A 303 15.73 15.00 -8.65
N PHE A 304 15.99 13.74 -8.36
CA PHE A 304 15.01 12.66 -8.44
C PHE A 304 13.79 12.94 -7.55
N GLN A 305 14.01 13.36 -6.30
CA GLN A 305 12.93 13.76 -5.38
C GLN A 305 12.12 14.92 -5.95
N HIS A 306 12.77 15.93 -6.53
CA HIS A 306 12.08 17.03 -7.18
C HIS A 306 11.22 16.57 -8.38
N PHE A 307 11.75 15.69 -9.24
CA PHE A 307 10.98 15.11 -10.34
C PHE A 307 9.80 14.27 -9.85
N MET A 308 9.96 13.52 -8.77
CA MET A 308 8.86 12.75 -8.17
C MET A 308 7.77 13.66 -7.61
N GLU A 309 8.12 14.79 -7.01
CA GLU A 309 7.14 15.81 -6.60
C GLU A 309 6.36 16.36 -7.81
N GLN A 310 7.06 16.75 -8.89
CA GLN A 310 6.41 17.21 -10.13
C GLN A 310 5.49 16.16 -10.76
N ILE A 311 5.92 14.89 -10.77
CA ILE A 311 5.10 13.76 -11.25
C ILE A 311 3.81 13.65 -10.42
N CYS A 312 3.92 13.69 -9.09
CA CYS A 312 2.77 13.60 -8.21
C CYS A 312 1.81 14.80 -8.39
N GLU A 313 2.32 16.03 -8.45
CA GLU A 313 1.52 17.24 -8.69
C GLU A 313 0.80 17.19 -10.05
N SER A 314 1.48 16.74 -11.11
CA SER A 314 0.83 16.60 -12.42
C SER A 314 -0.27 15.54 -12.39
N LEU A 315 -0.07 14.44 -11.67
CA LEU A 315 -1.04 13.36 -11.56
C LEU A 315 -2.31 13.79 -10.84
N GLU A 316 -2.24 14.66 -9.83
CA GLU A 316 -3.42 15.14 -9.09
C GLU A 316 -4.51 15.68 -10.03
N SER A 317 -4.14 16.60 -10.92
CA SER A 317 -5.08 17.18 -11.88
C SER A 317 -5.61 16.15 -12.89
N LYS A 318 -4.78 15.15 -13.28
CA LYS A 318 -5.15 14.12 -14.25
C LYS A 318 -6.04 13.04 -13.65
N VAL A 319 -5.85 12.69 -12.37
CA VAL A 319 -6.71 11.75 -11.64
C VAL A 319 -8.12 12.29 -11.56
N VAL A 320 -8.28 13.56 -11.16
CA VAL A 320 -9.60 14.21 -11.11
C VAL A 320 -10.24 14.23 -12.50
N LYS A 321 -9.47 14.51 -13.55
CA LYS A 321 -9.96 14.48 -14.93
C LYS A 321 -10.41 13.08 -15.37
N VAL A 322 -9.70 12.01 -15.00
CA VAL A 322 -10.04 10.65 -15.44
C VAL A 322 -11.23 10.09 -14.67
N LEU A 323 -11.20 10.20 -13.34
CA LEU A 323 -12.14 9.52 -12.46
C LEU A 323 -13.33 10.38 -12.05
N GLY A 324 -13.21 11.71 -12.13
CA GLY A 324 -14.22 12.67 -11.68
C GLY A 324 -14.04 13.07 -10.22
N ARG A 325 -14.52 14.28 -9.86
CA ARG A 325 -14.31 14.89 -8.53
C ARG A 325 -15.01 14.13 -7.39
N LYS A 326 -16.16 13.50 -7.67
CA LYS A 326 -16.99 12.81 -6.65
C LYS A 326 -16.63 11.33 -6.45
N SER A 327 -15.69 10.80 -7.24
CA SER A 327 -15.26 9.40 -7.10
C SER A 327 -14.47 9.18 -5.81
N LEU A 328 -14.83 8.16 -5.04
CA LEU A 328 -14.11 7.79 -3.81
C LEU A 328 -12.66 7.39 -4.11
N VAL A 329 -12.43 6.77 -5.27
CA VAL A 329 -11.09 6.42 -5.76
C VAL A 329 -10.27 7.68 -6.04
N THR A 330 -10.88 8.74 -6.59
CA THR A 330 -10.21 10.04 -6.78
C THR A 330 -9.70 10.57 -5.46
N ILE A 331 -10.55 10.65 -4.44
CA ILE A 331 -10.19 11.19 -3.12
C ILE A 331 -9.07 10.37 -2.50
N TYR A 332 -9.18 9.05 -2.59
CA TYR A 332 -8.13 8.15 -2.13
C TYR A 332 -6.78 8.45 -2.76
N LEU A 333 -6.73 8.51 -4.10
CA LEU A 333 -5.49 8.76 -4.83
C LEU A 333 -4.94 10.18 -4.62
N MET A 334 -5.82 11.18 -4.48
CA MET A 334 -5.43 12.55 -4.18
C MET A 334 -4.75 12.68 -2.81
N PHE A 335 -5.24 11.98 -1.79
CA PHE A 335 -4.54 11.94 -0.48
C PHE A 335 -3.19 11.24 -0.59
N LEU A 336 -3.08 10.14 -1.34
CA LEU A 336 -1.79 9.49 -1.52
C LEU A 336 -0.77 10.42 -2.21
N LEU A 337 -1.18 11.12 -3.27
CA LEU A 337 -0.32 12.04 -4.01
C LEU A 337 0.10 13.25 -3.16
N SER A 338 -0.83 13.81 -2.39
CA SER A 338 -0.59 15.01 -1.59
C SER A 338 0.06 14.74 -0.22
N ALA A 339 0.11 13.50 0.26
CA ALA A 339 0.55 13.18 1.62
C ALA A 339 1.95 13.69 1.98
N LYS A 340 2.93 13.66 1.05
CA LYS A 340 4.28 14.20 1.30
C LYS A 340 4.24 15.72 1.50
N LYS A 341 3.56 16.42 0.58
CA LYS A 341 3.39 17.87 0.61
C LYS A 341 2.69 18.30 1.90
N ALA A 342 1.58 17.63 2.23
CA ALA A 342 0.79 17.95 3.40
C ALA A 342 1.54 17.69 4.72
N LYS A 343 2.37 16.62 4.79
CA LYS A 343 3.27 16.37 5.93
C LYS A 343 4.36 17.44 6.08
N ARG A 344 4.91 17.93 4.96
CA ARG A 344 5.93 18.98 4.94
C ARG A 344 5.36 20.33 5.39
N GLU A 345 4.18 20.68 4.88
CA GLU A 345 3.52 21.96 5.15
C GLU A 345 2.80 21.99 6.50
N ARG A 346 2.53 20.81 7.11
CA ARG A 346 1.74 20.66 8.34
C ARG A 346 0.41 21.43 8.27
N LYS A 347 -0.21 21.38 7.10
CA LYS A 347 -1.50 21.99 6.82
C LYS A 347 -2.28 21.11 5.84
N PRO A 348 -3.57 20.85 6.07
CA PRO A 348 -4.40 20.15 5.10
C PRO A 348 -4.56 21.00 3.83
N ASP A 349 -4.58 20.34 2.67
CA ASP A 349 -5.02 20.99 1.45
C ASP A 349 -6.55 21.17 1.54
N ASN A 350 -6.99 22.42 1.74
CA ASN A 350 -8.40 22.75 1.90
C ASN A 350 -9.27 22.25 0.74
N LYS A 351 -8.73 22.19 -0.49
CA LYS A 351 -9.47 21.68 -1.64
C LYS A 351 -9.69 20.18 -1.52
N ILE A 352 -8.67 19.42 -1.15
CA ILE A 352 -8.78 17.97 -1.03
C ILE A 352 -9.62 17.60 0.20
N LEU A 353 -9.48 18.34 1.30
CA LEU A 353 -10.29 18.14 2.50
C LEU A 353 -11.78 18.45 2.23
N SER A 354 -12.11 19.56 1.58
CA SER A 354 -13.48 19.88 1.17
C SER A 354 -14.08 18.78 0.30
N MET A 355 -13.34 18.30 -0.70
CA MET A 355 -13.77 17.17 -1.54
C MET A 355 -14.04 15.91 -0.71
N ALA A 356 -13.16 15.60 0.25
CA ALA A 356 -13.30 14.42 1.08
C ALA A 356 -14.52 14.50 2.01
N LEU A 357 -14.77 15.66 2.62
CA LEU A 357 -15.92 15.89 3.49
C LEU A 357 -17.24 15.86 2.71
N GLU A 358 -17.29 16.45 1.51
CA GLU A 358 -18.44 16.37 0.59
C GLU A 358 -18.75 14.91 0.24
N SER A 359 -17.73 14.13 -0.14
CA SER A 359 -17.92 12.72 -0.42
C SER A 359 -18.25 11.89 0.81
N MET A 360 -17.80 12.28 2.00
CA MET A 360 -18.17 11.60 3.24
C MET A 360 -19.66 11.77 3.49
N ALA A 361 -20.19 12.99 3.36
CA ALA A 361 -21.62 13.26 3.48
C ALA A 361 -22.43 12.45 2.46
N HIS A 362 -21.94 12.34 1.23
CA HIS A 362 -22.56 11.50 0.21
C HIS A 362 -22.53 10.00 0.58
N VAL A 363 -21.39 9.49 1.06
CA VAL A 363 -21.25 8.09 1.47
C VAL A 363 -22.20 7.75 2.61
N HIS A 364 -22.32 8.64 3.58
CA HIS A 364 -23.29 8.49 4.68
C HIS A 364 -24.73 8.44 4.20
N HIS A 365 -25.10 9.33 3.27
CA HIS A 365 -26.48 9.43 2.82
C HIS A 365 -26.89 8.26 1.92
N VAL A 366 -26.02 7.87 0.97
CA VAL A 366 -26.36 6.87 -0.05
C VAL A 366 -26.06 5.45 0.41
N TYR A 367 -25.05 5.25 1.27
CA TYR A 367 -24.60 3.92 1.70
C TYR A 367 -24.81 3.70 3.20
N GLN A 368 -25.88 4.26 3.77
CA GLN A 368 -26.26 4.07 5.17
C GLN A 368 -26.36 2.58 5.59
N ASP A 369 -26.67 1.70 4.64
CA ASP A 369 -26.79 0.25 4.85
C ASP A 369 -25.44 -0.50 4.76
N ASP A 370 -24.34 0.20 4.45
CA ASP A 370 -22.98 -0.36 4.43
C ASP A 370 -22.10 0.29 5.52
N PRO A 371 -22.20 -0.21 6.77
CA PRO A 371 -21.43 0.33 7.89
C PRO A 371 -19.92 0.17 7.68
N LYS A 372 -19.49 -0.87 6.95
CA LYS A 372 -18.07 -1.13 6.68
C LYS A 372 -17.47 -0.02 5.81
N LEU A 373 -18.14 0.33 4.71
CA LEU A 373 -17.67 1.40 3.81
C LEU A 373 -17.61 2.75 4.53
N ILE A 374 -18.65 3.06 5.31
CA ILE A 374 -18.72 4.29 6.11
C ILE A 374 -17.54 4.40 7.07
N VAL A 375 -17.23 3.32 7.81
CA VAL A 375 -16.11 3.27 8.75
C VAL A 375 -14.78 3.39 8.01
N GLN A 376 -14.59 2.64 6.93
CA GLN A 376 -13.35 2.67 6.13
C GLN A 376 -13.06 4.07 5.58
N PHE A 377 -14.06 4.71 4.99
CA PHE A 377 -13.90 6.05 4.43
C PHE A 377 -13.65 7.10 5.51
N SER A 378 -14.25 6.94 6.69
CA SER A 378 -14.04 7.85 7.82
C SER A 378 -12.65 7.71 8.42
N LEU A 379 -12.18 6.49 8.63
CA LEU A 379 -10.81 6.23 9.07
C LEU A 379 -9.79 6.87 8.13
N PHE A 380 -10.07 6.81 6.83
CA PHE A 380 -9.21 7.40 5.82
C PHE A 380 -9.16 8.93 5.90
N ILE A 381 -10.32 9.59 6.04
CA ILE A 381 -10.39 11.06 6.20
C ILE A 381 -9.77 11.51 7.52
N THR A 382 -10.12 10.86 8.63
CA THR A 382 -9.55 11.16 9.94
C THR A 382 -8.03 10.96 9.91
N GLY A 383 -7.54 9.89 9.29
CA GLY A 383 -6.10 9.65 9.11
C GLY A 383 -5.39 10.74 8.32
N TYR A 384 -6.03 11.30 7.30
CA TYR A 384 -5.48 12.44 6.57
C TYR A 384 -5.47 13.72 7.42
N CYS A 385 -6.55 14.00 8.14
CA CYS A 385 -6.63 15.16 9.04
C CYS A 385 -5.57 15.09 10.15
N THR A 386 -5.35 13.89 10.71
CA THR A 386 -4.33 13.70 11.75
C THR A 386 -2.91 13.78 11.20
N LEU A 387 -2.68 13.31 9.96
CA LEU A 387 -1.38 13.41 9.29
C LEU A 387 -0.98 14.87 8.99
N THR A 388 -1.95 15.71 8.68
CA THR A 388 -1.72 17.08 8.20
C THR A 388 -1.70 18.11 9.32
N SER A 389 -2.26 17.80 10.48
CA SER A 389 -2.22 18.71 11.62
C SER A 389 -0.86 18.61 12.34
N PRO A 390 -0.31 19.73 12.84
CA PRO A 390 0.90 19.69 13.65
C PRO A 390 0.68 18.82 14.89
N GLU A 391 1.68 18.01 15.25
CA GLU A 391 1.62 17.19 16.47
C GLU A 391 1.27 18.07 17.68
N GLY A 392 0.20 17.72 18.39
CA GLY A 392 -0.26 18.46 19.57
C GLY A 392 -1.21 19.63 19.30
N LYS A 393 -1.66 19.85 18.06
CA LYS A 393 -2.65 20.88 17.72
C LYS A 393 -3.66 20.35 16.69
N PHE A 394 -4.76 19.75 17.16
CA PHE A 394 -5.87 19.38 16.28
C PHE A 394 -7.02 20.36 16.48
N ASP A 395 -7.62 20.79 15.38
CA ASP A 395 -8.85 21.57 15.41
C ASP A 395 -9.99 20.74 16.01
N GLN A 396 -10.94 21.39 16.67
CA GLN A 396 -12.13 20.78 17.25
C GLN A 396 -12.95 20.01 16.20
N GLY A 397 -12.91 20.48 14.94
CA GLY A 397 -13.50 19.76 13.82
C GLY A 397 -12.86 18.37 13.59
N VAL A 398 -11.53 18.26 13.70
CA VAL A 398 -10.82 16.99 13.52
C VAL A 398 -11.14 16.02 14.66
N LEU A 399 -11.22 16.52 15.89
CA LEU A 399 -11.64 15.72 17.04
C LEU A 399 -13.07 15.17 16.84
N GLY A 400 -14.02 16.02 16.42
CA GLY A 400 -15.39 15.57 16.16
C GLY A 400 -15.49 14.51 15.06
N ILE A 401 -14.67 14.60 14.00
CA ILE A 401 -14.58 13.57 12.97
C ILE A 401 -13.99 12.27 13.56
N ALA A 402 -12.96 12.37 14.42
CA ALA A 402 -12.35 11.21 15.07
C ALA A 402 -13.32 10.50 16.02
N GLU A 403 -14.07 11.23 16.83
CA GLU A 403 -15.10 10.70 17.73
C GLU A 403 -16.22 10.03 16.95
N GLY A 404 -16.77 10.71 15.94
CA GLY A 404 -17.79 10.11 15.08
C GLY A 404 -17.28 8.87 14.33
N CYS A 405 -15.99 8.81 13.98
CA CYS A 405 -15.38 7.61 13.38
C CYS A 405 -15.25 6.46 14.38
N TYR A 406 -14.84 6.76 15.62
CA TYR A 406 -14.74 5.79 16.72
C TYR A 406 -16.11 5.16 17.03
N ASP A 407 -17.14 5.98 17.24
CA ASP A 407 -18.49 5.50 17.57
C ASP A 407 -19.05 4.56 16.50
N ARG A 408 -18.78 4.87 15.23
CA ARG A 408 -19.25 4.04 14.11
C ARG A 408 -18.48 2.74 13.99
N ALA A 409 -17.16 2.77 14.21
CA ALA A 409 -16.35 1.57 14.20
C ALA A 409 -16.72 0.63 15.35
N GLU A 410 -17.02 1.19 16.53
CA GLU A 410 -17.51 0.44 17.69
C GLU A 410 -18.86 -0.23 17.41
N LYS A 411 -19.85 0.56 16.94
CA LYS A 411 -21.18 0.03 16.59
C LYS A 411 -21.09 -1.08 15.54
N TYR A 412 -20.24 -0.91 14.53
CA TYR A 412 -20.02 -1.92 13.50
C TYR A 412 -19.41 -3.20 14.08
N LEU A 413 -18.44 -3.09 14.98
CA LEU A 413 -17.84 -4.24 15.66
C LEU A 413 -18.87 -4.98 16.53
N ILE A 414 -19.61 -4.25 17.38
CA ILE A 414 -20.65 -4.83 18.25
C ILE A 414 -21.73 -5.53 17.42
N GLN A 415 -22.16 -4.91 16.31
CA GLN A 415 -23.14 -5.52 15.41
C GLN A 415 -22.66 -6.86 14.88
N LEU A 416 -21.40 -6.97 14.46
CA LEU A 416 -20.85 -8.23 13.94
C LEU A 416 -20.66 -9.28 15.03
N GLU A 417 -20.21 -8.89 16.22
CA GLU A 417 -20.00 -9.81 17.36
C GLU A 417 -21.32 -10.36 17.91
N THR A 418 -22.39 -9.57 17.85
CA THR A 418 -23.74 -9.97 18.33
C THR A 418 -24.55 -10.72 17.27
N THR A 419 -24.25 -10.53 15.98
CA THR A 419 -24.96 -11.22 14.89
C THR A 419 -24.52 -12.67 14.79
N ALA A 420 -25.45 -13.59 15.06
CA ALA A 420 -25.20 -15.02 14.92
C ALA A 420 -24.84 -15.39 13.46
N GLY A 421 -23.72 -16.08 13.27
CA GLY A 421 -23.25 -16.51 11.95
C GLY A 421 -22.34 -15.52 11.21
N SER A 422 -22.00 -14.39 11.81
CA SER A 422 -20.94 -13.51 11.30
C SER A 422 -19.64 -14.30 11.07
N LYS A 423 -18.97 -14.06 9.92
CA LYS A 423 -17.70 -14.72 9.64
C LYS A 423 -16.63 -14.13 10.54
N GLU A 424 -15.80 -15.00 11.12
CA GLU A 424 -14.64 -14.61 11.92
C GLU A 424 -13.69 -13.64 11.19
N ALA A 425 -13.59 -13.75 9.87
CA ALA A 425 -12.79 -12.82 9.07
C ALA A 425 -13.35 -11.39 9.12
N ASP A 426 -14.67 -11.23 9.10
CA ASP A 426 -15.35 -9.93 9.13
C ASP A 426 -15.24 -9.29 10.51
N ILE A 427 -15.37 -10.07 11.59
CA ILE A 427 -15.14 -9.60 12.96
C ILE A 427 -13.70 -9.12 13.14
N ARG A 428 -12.70 -9.86 12.63
CA ARG A 428 -11.29 -9.43 12.69
C ARG A 428 -11.02 -8.16 11.90
N ASP A 429 -11.67 -7.99 10.75
CA ASP A 429 -11.58 -6.77 9.95
C ASP A 429 -12.19 -5.58 10.72
N ALA A 430 -13.36 -5.78 11.35
CA ALA A 430 -14.00 -4.77 12.19
C ALA A 430 -13.16 -4.38 13.40
N LYS A 431 -12.54 -5.36 14.09
CA LYS A 431 -11.56 -5.11 15.16
C LYS A 431 -10.38 -4.28 14.68
N SER A 432 -9.86 -4.55 13.48
CA SER A 432 -8.80 -3.74 12.87
C SER A 432 -9.24 -2.29 12.68
N HIS A 433 -10.45 -2.08 12.17
CA HIS A 433 -11.02 -0.75 11.97
C HIS A 433 -11.25 -0.01 13.29
N TYR A 434 -11.79 -0.70 14.30
CA TYR A 434 -11.98 -0.13 15.63
C TYR A 434 -10.64 0.24 16.28
N GLY A 435 -9.65 -0.65 16.29
CA GLY A 435 -8.30 -0.35 16.78
C GLY A 435 -7.65 0.85 16.10
N LYS A 436 -7.83 1.00 14.77
CA LYS A 436 -7.38 2.20 14.04
C LYS A 436 -8.10 3.46 14.50
N SER A 437 -9.41 3.42 14.70
CA SER A 437 -10.16 4.57 15.22
C SER A 437 -9.74 4.95 16.63
N CYS A 438 -9.47 3.97 17.50
CA CYS A 438 -8.94 4.20 18.85
C CYS A 438 -7.60 4.94 18.80
N SER A 439 -6.68 4.51 17.93
CA SER A 439 -5.38 5.18 17.77
C SER A 439 -5.53 6.63 17.29
N LEU A 440 -6.44 6.90 16.35
CA LEU A 440 -6.67 8.24 15.82
C LEU A 440 -7.32 9.16 16.86
N LEU A 441 -8.33 8.66 17.58
CA LEU A 441 -8.99 9.40 18.65
C LEU A 441 -8.05 9.67 19.84
N ALA A 442 -7.20 8.70 20.18
CA ALA A 442 -6.16 8.88 21.20
C ALA A 442 -5.22 10.04 20.85
N ASP A 443 -4.77 10.12 19.61
CA ASP A 443 -3.93 11.22 19.14
C ASP A 443 -4.67 12.56 19.26
N CYS A 444 -5.93 12.61 18.83
CA CYS A 444 -6.75 13.83 18.89
C CYS A 444 -6.95 14.34 20.32
N ARG A 445 -7.39 13.47 21.24
CA ARG A 445 -7.62 13.81 22.64
C ARG A 445 -6.34 14.19 23.38
N TYR A 446 -5.23 13.50 23.10
CA TYR A 446 -3.96 13.81 23.75
C TYR A 446 -3.45 15.20 23.35
N ALA A 447 -3.58 15.57 22.08
CA ALA A 447 -3.23 16.91 21.63
C ALA A 447 -4.14 17.99 22.22
N GLN A 448 -5.45 17.74 22.31
CA GLN A 448 -6.39 18.68 22.92
C GLN A 448 -6.04 18.95 24.40
N GLY A 449 -5.61 17.92 25.15
CA GLY A 449 -5.12 18.12 26.51
C GLY A 449 -3.81 18.93 26.60
N ASN A 450 -3.06 19.05 25.50
CA ASN A 450 -1.87 19.90 25.44
C ASN A 450 -2.18 21.39 25.23
N GLU A 451 -3.42 21.76 24.96
CA GLU A 451 -3.82 23.16 24.88
C GLU A 451 -3.79 23.81 26.28
N ALA A 452 -3.27 25.04 26.35
CA ALA A 452 -2.82 25.70 27.59
C ALA A 452 -3.91 25.92 28.66
N TYR A 453 -5.18 25.65 28.36
CA TYR A 453 -6.33 25.91 29.22
C TYR A 453 -7.34 24.75 29.25
N CYS A 454 -6.92 23.53 28.95
CA CYS A 454 -7.83 22.39 29.03
C CYS A 454 -8.11 22.01 30.49
N GLU A 455 -9.29 22.39 31.01
CA GLU A 455 -9.77 22.05 32.36
C GLU A 455 -9.74 20.53 32.62
N ASN A 456 -9.90 19.73 31.57
CA ASN A 456 -9.97 18.26 31.63
C ASN A 456 -8.69 17.58 31.09
N ARG A 457 -7.53 18.23 31.14
CA ARG A 457 -6.25 17.72 30.58
C ARG A 457 -5.93 16.30 31.05
N GLU A 458 -6.01 16.06 32.36
CA GLU A 458 -5.62 14.76 32.93
C GLU A 458 -6.58 13.64 32.49
N GLU A 459 -7.88 13.93 32.47
CA GLU A 459 -8.92 13.01 31.98
C GLU A 459 -8.70 12.68 30.49
N LEU A 460 -8.48 13.69 29.64
CA LEU A 460 -8.20 13.50 28.22
C LEU A 460 -6.94 12.68 27.99
N HIS A 461 -5.85 12.96 28.72
CA HIS A 461 -4.61 12.19 28.61
C HIS A 461 -4.80 10.75 29.10
N ALA A 462 -5.52 10.53 30.20
CA ALA A 462 -5.82 9.19 30.73
C ALA A 462 -6.69 8.37 29.76
N SER A 463 -7.69 9.02 29.16
CA SER A 463 -8.55 8.46 28.11
C SER A 463 -7.73 8.11 26.86
N SER A 464 -6.83 8.99 26.44
CA SER A 464 -5.95 8.79 25.28
C SER A 464 -4.99 7.60 25.47
N ARG A 465 -4.38 7.47 26.66
CA ARG A 465 -3.53 6.31 26.97
C ARG A 465 -4.33 4.99 26.96
N ARG A 466 -5.58 5.01 27.46
CA ARG A 466 -6.47 3.84 27.42
C ARG A 466 -6.83 3.46 25.97
N LEU A 467 -7.21 4.43 25.15
CA LEU A 467 -7.53 4.22 23.73
C LEU A 467 -6.33 3.70 22.95
N LEU A 468 -5.12 4.21 23.21
CA LEU A 468 -3.92 3.75 22.53
C LEU A 468 -3.54 2.32 22.95
N LEU A 469 -3.70 1.97 24.23
CA LEU A 469 -3.53 0.58 24.70
C LEU A 469 -4.53 -0.37 24.01
N LEU A 470 -5.79 0.06 23.89
CA LEU A 470 -6.84 -0.69 23.18
C LEU A 470 -6.53 -0.84 21.69
N ALA A 471 -5.99 0.20 21.05
CA ALA A 471 -5.52 0.13 19.67
C ALA A 471 -4.41 -0.91 19.49
N ILE A 472 -3.44 -0.96 20.41
CA ILE A 472 -2.36 -1.96 20.41
C ILE A 472 -2.94 -3.37 20.57
N ALA A 473 -3.87 -3.57 21.51
CA ALA A 473 -4.54 -4.85 21.73
C ALA A 473 -5.21 -5.40 20.46
N TYR A 474 -6.01 -4.58 19.78
CA TYR A 474 -6.66 -5.01 18.53
C TYR A 474 -5.68 -5.16 17.36
N HIS A 475 -4.58 -4.41 17.35
CA HIS A 475 -3.52 -4.56 16.35
C HIS A 475 -2.78 -5.89 16.49
N VAL A 476 -2.54 -6.33 17.73
CA VAL A 476 -1.94 -7.63 18.05
C VAL A 476 -2.84 -8.80 17.63
N ASP A 477 -4.16 -8.66 17.77
CA ASP A 477 -5.13 -9.69 17.36
C ASP A 477 -5.37 -9.72 15.83
N CYS A 478 -4.94 -8.69 15.10
CA CYS A 478 -5.25 -8.54 13.68
C CYS A 478 -4.17 -9.12 12.75
N SER A 479 -4.59 -9.83 11.69
CA SER A 479 -3.68 -10.36 10.66
C SER A 479 -3.02 -9.29 9.79
N LEU A 480 -3.54 -8.06 9.81
CA LEU A 480 -2.98 -6.91 9.08
C LEU A 480 -2.05 -6.08 9.98
N GLY A 481 -1.81 -6.54 11.21
CA GLY A 481 -0.95 -5.84 12.15
C GLY A 481 0.52 -5.99 11.77
N THR A 482 1.21 -4.88 11.50
CA THR A 482 2.67 -4.90 11.26
C THR A 482 3.45 -4.66 12.55
N MET A 483 4.61 -5.30 12.70
CA MET A 483 5.53 -5.04 13.82
C MET A 483 5.96 -3.56 13.87
N ALA A 484 6.16 -2.92 12.72
CA ALA A 484 6.50 -1.51 12.66
C ALA A 484 5.42 -0.61 13.28
N GLN A 485 4.15 -0.92 13.03
CA GLN A 485 3.04 -0.18 13.63
C GLN A 485 2.91 -0.47 15.13
N PHE A 486 3.09 -1.73 15.55
CA PHE A 486 3.13 -2.10 16.97
C PHE A 486 4.21 -1.32 17.71
N GLU A 487 5.46 -1.36 17.25
CA GLU A 487 6.58 -0.65 17.87
C GLU A 487 6.34 0.87 17.92
N ARG A 488 5.77 1.45 16.86
CA ARG A 488 5.44 2.88 16.85
C ARG A 488 4.39 3.25 17.89
N GLN A 489 3.33 2.46 18.02
CA GLN A 489 2.27 2.70 19.01
C GLN A 489 2.75 2.41 20.44
N LYS A 490 3.55 1.35 20.62
CA LYS A 490 4.23 1.03 21.87
C LYS A 490 5.08 2.20 22.36
N GLN A 491 6.05 2.66 21.56
CA GLN A 491 6.94 3.78 21.93
C GLN A 491 6.17 5.08 22.20
N LYS A 492 5.04 5.28 21.53
CA LYS A 492 4.15 6.42 21.82
C LYS A 492 3.49 6.26 23.19
N LEU A 493 2.92 5.09 23.47
CA LEU A 493 2.26 4.81 24.74
C LEU A 493 3.24 4.83 25.92
N GLU A 494 4.44 4.25 25.77
CA GLU A 494 5.50 4.28 26.79
C GLU A 494 5.83 5.72 27.19
N ARG A 495 6.08 6.59 26.20
CA ARG A 495 6.33 8.02 26.45
C ARG A 495 5.19 8.67 27.22
N TRP A 496 3.95 8.51 26.74
CA TRP A 496 2.78 9.10 27.40
C TRP A 496 2.55 8.58 28.82
N CYS A 497 2.84 7.29 29.08
CA CYS A 497 2.72 6.69 30.39
C CYS A 497 3.84 7.14 31.33
N HIS A 498 5.08 7.24 30.85
CA HIS A 498 6.21 7.75 31.63
C HIS A 498 5.99 9.20 32.05
N ASP A 499 5.53 10.05 31.13
CA ASP A 499 5.22 11.46 31.41
C ASP A 499 4.14 11.61 32.50
N ALA A 500 3.27 10.62 32.66
CA ALA A 500 2.15 10.62 33.61
C ALA A 500 2.35 9.67 34.81
N ASN A 501 3.51 9.01 34.95
CA ASN A 501 3.75 7.93 35.92
C ASN A 501 2.66 6.83 35.94
N ASP A 502 2.13 6.47 34.78
CA ASP A 502 1.05 5.48 34.60
C ASP A 502 1.58 4.04 34.58
N THR A 503 2.00 3.55 35.76
CA THR A 503 2.62 2.22 35.93
C THR A 503 1.67 1.08 35.57
N LYS A 504 0.36 1.25 35.78
CA LYS A 504 -0.66 0.25 35.45
C LYS A 504 -0.67 -0.05 33.94
N ARG A 505 -0.72 0.98 33.10
CA ARG A 505 -0.74 0.80 31.63
C ARG A 505 0.61 0.31 31.10
N LEU A 506 1.73 0.69 31.71
CA LEU A 506 3.04 0.12 31.38
C LEU A 506 3.10 -1.39 31.66
N GLN A 507 2.53 -1.85 32.76
CA GLN A 507 2.44 -3.28 33.07
C GLN A 507 1.57 -4.04 32.05
N GLN A 508 0.43 -3.46 31.66
CA GLN A 508 -0.42 -4.04 30.61
C GLN A 508 0.30 -4.11 29.25
N LEU A 509 1.03 -3.04 28.89
CA LEU A 509 1.84 -3.00 27.67
C LEU A 509 2.93 -4.08 27.66
N LYS A 510 3.61 -4.29 28.78
CA LYS A 510 4.59 -5.37 28.94
C LYS A 510 3.96 -6.75 28.69
N GLY A 511 2.73 -6.96 29.16
CA GLY A 511 1.98 -8.19 28.85
C GLY A 511 1.82 -8.41 27.34
N PHE A 512 1.53 -7.36 26.57
CA PHE A 512 1.48 -7.45 25.11
C PHE A 512 2.85 -7.70 24.48
N GLU A 513 3.93 -7.14 25.02
CA GLU A 513 5.29 -7.40 24.53
C GLU A 513 5.71 -8.85 24.76
N ASP A 514 5.46 -9.39 25.95
CA ASP A 514 5.74 -10.78 26.28
C ASP A 514 4.95 -11.70 25.33
N LEU A 515 3.68 -11.38 25.08
CA LEU A 515 2.83 -12.05 24.10
C LEU A 515 3.31 -11.90 22.65
N VAL A 516 3.99 -10.83 22.27
CA VAL A 516 4.57 -10.73 20.92
C VAL A 516 5.90 -11.51 20.84
N ASN A 517 6.69 -11.47 21.92
CA ASN A 517 8.00 -12.10 22.02
C ASN A 517 7.92 -13.64 22.11
N GLU A 518 6.95 -14.18 22.83
CA GLU A 518 6.73 -15.63 22.94
C GLU A 518 6.46 -16.27 21.56
N TYR A 519 5.93 -15.48 20.63
CA TYR A 519 5.54 -15.93 19.29
C TYR A 519 6.60 -15.66 18.21
N THR A 520 7.83 -15.32 18.61
CA THR A 520 8.98 -14.98 17.73
C THR A 520 9.43 -16.06 16.74
N GLN A 521 8.99 -17.32 16.87
CA GLN A 521 9.32 -18.41 15.93
C GLN A 521 8.46 -18.44 14.63
N ARG A 522 7.67 -17.40 14.32
CA ARG A 522 6.64 -17.46 13.26
C ARG A 522 6.97 -16.71 11.96
N PRO A 523 6.28 -17.03 10.84
CA PRO A 523 6.34 -16.20 9.64
C PRO A 523 5.80 -14.81 9.97
N LYS A 524 6.71 -13.83 9.95
CA LYS A 524 6.56 -12.48 10.54
C LYS A 524 5.42 -11.55 10.04
N ASP A 525 4.47 -12.04 9.23
CA ASP A 525 3.30 -11.27 8.70
C ASP A 525 1.95 -11.99 8.90
N GLY A 526 1.87 -12.92 9.86
CA GLY A 526 0.58 -13.41 10.37
C GLY A 526 0.08 -12.55 11.53
N PRO A 527 -1.18 -12.71 11.99
CA PRO A 527 -1.65 -12.06 13.22
C PRO A 527 -0.65 -12.30 14.35
N LEU A 528 -0.34 -11.24 15.12
CA LEU A 528 0.73 -11.27 16.12
C LEU A 528 0.50 -12.40 17.14
N VAL A 529 -0.78 -12.73 17.42
CA VAL A 529 -1.16 -13.88 18.25
C VAL A 529 -2.42 -14.56 17.67
N PRO A 530 -2.56 -15.91 17.65
CA PRO A 530 -3.84 -16.54 17.38
C PRO A 530 -4.70 -16.43 18.64
N ARG A 531 -5.84 -15.73 18.52
CA ARG A 531 -6.97 -15.73 19.47
C ARG A 531 -6.55 -15.54 20.92
N LEU A 532 -6.28 -14.30 21.28
CA LEU A 532 -6.31 -13.90 22.67
C LEU A 532 -7.73 -13.50 23.08
N PRO A 533 -8.23 -13.93 24.26
CA PRO A 533 -9.28 -13.21 24.96
C PRO A 533 -8.69 -11.91 25.54
N VAL A 534 -8.23 -10.99 24.68
CA VAL A 534 -7.52 -9.75 25.09
C VAL A 534 -8.40 -8.85 25.94
N LEU A 535 -9.71 -8.85 25.69
CA LEU A 535 -10.64 -7.90 26.32
C LEU A 535 -10.81 -8.14 27.82
N GLN A 536 -10.70 -9.39 28.29
CA GLN A 536 -10.80 -9.69 29.73
C GLN A 536 -9.66 -9.04 30.54
N LEU A 537 -8.44 -8.96 29.98
CA LEU A 537 -7.31 -8.27 30.64
C LEU A 537 -7.48 -6.74 30.72
N ILE A 538 -8.35 -6.18 29.88
CA ILE A 538 -8.67 -4.74 29.86
C ILE A 538 -9.89 -4.46 30.74
N GLU A 539 -10.88 -5.37 30.76
CA GLU A 539 -12.16 -5.24 31.47
C GLU A 539 -12.08 -5.60 32.97
N ASP A 540 -11.33 -6.62 33.37
CA ASP A 540 -11.06 -6.94 34.79
C ASP A 540 -10.36 -5.78 35.52
N ALA A 541 -9.72 -4.89 34.75
CA ALA A 541 -9.08 -3.68 35.23
C ALA A 541 -10.02 -2.46 35.30
N THR A 542 -11.21 -2.53 34.72
CA THR A 542 -12.25 -1.47 34.73
C THR A 542 -13.30 -1.68 35.82
N GLU A 543 -13.65 -2.92 36.18
CA GLU A 543 -14.62 -3.19 37.25
C GLU A 543 -14.10 -2.84 38.65
N ASN A 544 -12.77 -2.77 38.85
CA ASN A 544 -12.19 -2.37 40.14
C ASN A 544 -12.25 -0.86 40.45
N ASN A 545 -12.80 -0.03 39.55
CA ASN A 545 -12.97 1.42 39.77
C ASN A 545 -14.44 1.87 39.84
N SER A 546 -15.43 0.96 39.75
CA SER A 546 -16.87 1.31 39.83
C SER A 546 -17.56 0.92 41.15
N LEU A 547 -16.81 0.49 42.17
CA LEU A 547 -17.34 0.15 43.51
C LEU A 547 -16.99 1.19 44.60
N GLY A 548 -16.81 2.44 44.19
CA GLY A 548 -16.45 3.55 45.07
C GLY A 548 -17.39 4.74 45.01
N ASP A 549 -18.69 4.54 44.81
CA ASP A 549 -19.65 5.58 45.20
C ASP A 549 -20.97 4.96 45.68
N GLY A 550 -21.09 4.93 47.00
CA GLY A 550 -22.19 4.35 47.74
C GLY A 550 -22.09 4.77 49.19
N ALA A 551 -22.20 6.07 49.47
CA ALA A 551 -22.51 6.57 50.81
C ALA A 551 -23.12 7.98 50.77
N VAL A 552 -24.46 8.02 50.83
CA VAL A 552 -25.24 8.82 51.79
C VAL A 552 -24.66 10.19 52.18
N PHE A 553 -25.18 11.27 51.59
CA PHE A 553 -26.03 12.28 52.27
C PHE A 553 -26.60 13.27 51.24
#